data_AF-A0A7R7VJY0-F1
#
_entry.id   AF-A0A7R7VJY0-F1
#
_cell.length_a   1.000
_cell.length_b   1.000
_cell.length_c   1.000
_cell.angle_alpha   90.00
_cell.angle_beta   90.00
_cell.angle_gamma   90.00
#
_symmetry.space_group_name_H-M   'P 1'
#
loop_
_entity.id
_entity.type
_entity.pdbx_description
1 polymer ?
#
loop_
_entity_poly.entity_id
_entity_poly.type
_entity_poly.pdbx_seq_one_letter_code
_entity_poly.pdbx_strand_id
1 'polypeptide(L)'
;MPRKYYAVYTGHVDTPTIYPSWAQAHPRVTQCRSKHRACKTHQEAIDWLVEMQATEIHDATEGGDMSQSSSSSPSRSKKKYYAVAYGRQTGVFHDWEGANGATSEFTSACHESFSTEHEARQFIEDWREAYADVWRLKIRRGLNEGWKPEDLAVDISNIMVKEGVLVESACKKFEELDIAGK
;
A
#
# COMPACT_ATOMS: atom_id res chain seq x y z
N MET A 1 -9.61 14.98 -11.96
CA MET A 1 -9.50 13.67 -12.63
C MET A 1 -10.73 12.85 -12.24
N PRO A 2 -11.29 12.01 -13.13
CA PRO A 2 -12.32 11.07 -12.72
C PRO A 2 -11.75 10.14 -11.64
N ARG A 3 -12.53 9.86 -10.60
CA ARG A 3 -12.15 8.89 -9.56
C ARG A 3 -11.93 7.52 -10.22
N LYS A 4 -10.88 6.82 -9.81
CA LYS A 4 -10.53 5.49 -10.30
C LYS A 4 -10.67 4.51 -9.15
N TYR A 5 -11.17 3.32 -9.45
CA TYR A 5 -11.20 2.19 -8.55
C TYR A 5 -10.23 1.13 -9.07
N TYR A 6 -9.54 0.45 -8.18
CA TYR A 6 -8.55 -0.55 -8.54
C TYR A 6 -8.97 -1.89 -7.97
N ALA A 7 -9.50 -2.76 -8.82
CA ALA A 7 -9.86 -4.11 -8.45
C ALA A 7 -8.63 -5.01 -8.54
N VAL A 8 -8.32 -5.71 -7.45
CA VAL A 8 -7.20 -6.67 -7.36
C VAL A 8 -7.78 -8.05 -7.06
N TYR A 9 -7.72 -8.95 -8.05
CA TYR A 9 -8.21 -10.32 -7.93
C TYR A 9 -7.14 -11.25 -7.36
N THR A 10 -5.90 -11.14 -7.82
CA THR A 10 -4.75 -11.89 -7.27
C THR A 10 -3.53 -10.98 -7.10
N GLY A 11 -2.68 -11.31 -6.13
CA GLY A 11 -1.46 -10.58 -5.80
C GLY A 11 -1.08 -10.79 -4.34
N HIS A 12 -0.61 -9.73 -3.68
CA HIS A 12 -0.43 -9.67 -2.22
C HIS A 12 -1.74 -9.29 -1.51
N VAL A 13 -2.80 -10.04 -1.80
CA VAL A 13 -4.12 -9.93 -1.16
C VAL A 13 -4.57 -11.33 -0.76
N ASP A 14 -5.28 -11.45 0.36
CA ASP A 14 -5.85 -12.73 0.79
C ASP A 14 -7.18 -13.00 0.11
N THR A 15 -7.96 -11.94 -0.12
CA THR A 15 -9.24 -11.97 -0.83
C THR A 15 -9.24 -10.93 -1.94
N PRO A 16 -9.96 -11.19 -3.06
CA PRO A 16 -10.18 -10.17 -4.08
C PRO A 16 -10.70 -8.86 -3.46
N THR A 17 -10.00 -7.76 -3.71
CA THR A 17 -10.25 -6.48 -3.01
C THR A 17 -10.33 -5.31 -3.99
N ILE A 18 -11.27 -4.39 -3.77
CA ILE A 18 -11.37 -3.12 -4.49
C ILE A 18 -10.74 -2.00 -3.65
N TYR A 19 -9.85 -1.23 -4.25
CA TYR A 19 -9.17 -0.10 -3.61
C TYR A 19 -9.57 1.25 -4.25
N PRO A 20 -9.81 2.31 -3.46
CA PRO A 20 -10.12 3.64 -3.98
C PRO A 20 -8.91 4.42 -4.50
N SER A 21 -7.68 3.96 -4.23
CA SER A 21 -6.46 4.67 -4.59
C SER A 21 -5.40 3.74 -5.18
N TRP A 22 -4.63 4.25 -6.14
CA TRP A 22 -3.47 3.52 -6.66
C TRP A 22 -2.39 3.33 -5.61
N ALA A 23 -2.28 4.27 -4.65
CA ALA A 23 -1.38 4.14 -3.51
C ALA A 23 -1.63 2.83 -2.75
N GLN A 24 -2.90 2.48 -2.56
CA GLN A 24 -3.27 1.28 -1.82
C GLN A 24 -3.15 0.01 -2.66
N ALA A 25 -3.53 0.05 -3.94
CA ALA A 25 -3.48 -1.11 -4.82
C ALA A 25 -2.07 -1.47 -5.29
N HIS A 26 -1.20 -0.48 -5.55
CA HIS A 26 0.12 -0.69 -6.16
C HIS A 26 0.99 -1.67 -5.37
N PRO A 27 1.16 -1.54 -4.03
CA PRO A 27 1.91 -2.52 -3.24
C PRO A 27 1.37 -3.95 -3.36
N ARG A 28 0.06 -4.10 -3.64
CA ARG A 28 -0.58 -5.40 -3.75
C ARG A 28 -0.27 -6.12 -5.05
N VAL A 29 0.13 -5.39 -6.08
CA VAL A 29 0.26 -5.90 -7.45
C VAL A 29 1.67 -5.77 -8.00
N THR A 30 2.51 -4.94 -7.38
CA THR A 30 3.90 -4.74 -7.75
C THR A 30 4.75 -5.97 -7.42
N GLN A 31 5.78 -6.21 -8.25
CA GLN A 31 6.77 -7.28 -8.09
C GLN A 31 6.17 -8.70 -7.89
N CYS A 32 4.93 -8.93 -8.29
CA CYS A 32 4.28 -10.22 -8.21
C CYS A 32 3.39 -10.48 -9.43
N ARG A 33 3.06 -11.75 -9.67
CA ARG A 33 2.07 -12.11 -10.69
C ARG A 33 0.68 -11.79 -10.15
N SER A 34 0.15 -10.66 -10.58
CA SER A 34 -1.15 -10.15 -10.15
C SER A 34 -2.15 -10.12 -11.31
N LYS A 35 -3.43 -10.27 -10.99
CA LYS A 35 -4.55 -9.99 -11.87
C LYS A 35 -5.30 -8.81 -11.27
N HIS A 36 -5.22 -7.66 -11.91
CA HIS A 36 -5.84 -6.44 -11.42
C HIS A 36 -6.31 -5.57 -12.58
N ARG A 37 -7.25 -4.67 -12.31
CA ARG A 37 -7.81 -3.76 -13.30
C ARG A 37 -8.14 -2.41 -12.67
N ALA A 38 -7.83 -1.34 -13.40
CA ALA A 38 -8.33 -0.01 -13.08
C ALA A 38 -9.70 0.20 -13.74
N CYS A 39 -10.69 0.57 -12.95
CA CYS A 39 -12.07 0.80 -13.34
C CYS A 39 -12.46 2.27 -13.08
N LYS A 40 -13.44 2.78 -13.82
CA LYS A 40 -13.92 4.17 -13.68
C LYS A 40 -15.01 4.29 -12.64
N THR A 41 -15.76 3.22 -12.40
CA THR A 41 -16.84 3.17 -11.42
C THR A 41 -16.63 2.01 -10.46
N HIS A 42 -17.23 2.15 -9.28
CA HIS A 42 -17.17 1.09 -8.28
C HIS A 42 -17.88 -0.18 -8.77
N GLN A 43 -19.04 -0.02 -9.42
CA GLN A 43 -19.77 -1.15 -10.00
C GLN A 43 -18.97 -1.89 -11.09
N GLU A 44 -18.25 -1.17 -11.96
CA GLU A 44 -17.40 -1.81 -12.98
C GLU A 44 -16.28 -2.65 -12.33
N ALA A 45 -15.75 -2.22 -11.19
CA ALA A 45 -14.77 -3.00 -10.43
C ALA A 45 -15.39 -4.29 -9.85
N ILE A 46 -16.60 -4.22 -9.31
CA ILE A 46 -17.34 -5.38 -8.82
C ILE A 46 -17.64 -6.35 -9.97
N ASP A 47 -18.21 -5.85 -11.07
CA ASP A 47 -18.59 -6.68 -12.22
C ASP A 47 -17.39 -7.45 -12.77
N TRP A 48 -16.23 -6.80 -12.84
CA TRP A 48 -14.99 -7.45 -13.26
C TRP A 48 -14.53 -8.54 -12.28
N LEU A 49 -14.65 -8.33 -10.96
CA LEU A 49 -14.29 -9.36 -9.97
C LEU A 49 -15.26 -10.55 -10.02
N VAL A 50 -16.55 -10.30 -10.24
CA VAL A 50 -17.56 -11.34 -10.44
C VAL A 50 -17.29 -12.13 -11.72
N GLU A 51 -16.94 -11.46 -12.82
CA GLU A 51 -16.53 -12.10 -14.08
C GLU A 51 -15.31 -13.01 -13.87
N MET A 52 -14.37 -12.58 -13.02
CA MET A 52 -13.19 -13.36 -12.63
C MET A 52 -13.51 -14.52 -11.66
N GLN A 53 -14.78 -14.73 -11.30
CA GLN A 53 -15.29 -15.76 -10.40
C GLN A 53 -14.83 -15.59 -8.94
N ALA A 54 -14.70 -14.36 -8.46
CA ALA A 54 -14.48 -14.09 -7.04
C ALA A 54 -15.67 -14.56 -6.20
N THR A 55 -15.41 -15.40 -5.19
CA THR A 55 -16.42 -15.89 -4.25
C THR A 55 -16.71 -14.90 -3.12
N GLU A 56 -15.70 -14.14 -2.73
CA GLU A 56 -15.77 -13.08 -1.72
C GLU A 56 -15.03 -11.86 -2.25
N ILE A 57 -15.65 -10.68 -2.15
CA ILE A 57 -15.08 -9.41 -2.58
C ILE A 57 -15.03 -8.51 -1.35
N HIS A 58 -13.83 -8.04 -1.02
CA HIS A 58 -13.62 -7.04 0.01
C HIS A 58 -13.61 -5.64 -0.61
N ASP A 59 -14.27 -4.69 0.03
CA ASP A 59 -14.26 -3.28 -0.39
C ASP A 59 -13.45 -2.45 0.60
N ALA A 60 -12.31 -1.93 0.16
CA ALA A 60 -11.44 -1.09 0.99
C ALA A 60 -11.86 0.40 1.02
N THR A 61 -13.05 0.74 0.50
CA THR A 61 -13.58 2.11 0.59
C THR A 61 -14.18 2.46 1.96
N GLU A 62 -14.49 1.47 2.80
CA GLU A 62 -15.31 1.64 4.02
C GLU A 62 -14.57 2.16 5.27
N GLY A 63 -13.27 2.47 5.19
CA GLY A 63 -12.44 2.81 6.38
C GLY A 63 -11.94 4.25 6.49
N GLY A 64 -12.20 5.12 5.49
CA GLY A 64 -11.67 6.49 5.46
C GLY A 64 -12.76 7.54 5.66
N ASP A 65 -12.61 8.40 6.67
CA ASP A 65 -13.41 9.61 6.83
C ASP A 65 -13.41 10.40 5.51
N MET A 66 -14.57 10.43 4.85
CA MET A 66 -14.77 11.03 3.54
C MET A 66 -14.77 12.56 3.65
N SER A 67 -13.59 13.17 3.78
CA SER A 67 -13.45 14.58 3.39
C SER A 67 -13.46 14.66 1.86
N GLN A 68 -14.61 15.10 1.35
CA GLN A 68 -14.98 15.28 -0.05
C GLN A 68 -13.83 15.85 -0.92
N SER A 69 -13.27 15.04 -1.82
CA SER A 69 -12.63 15.60 -3.02
C SER A 69 -13.72 16.17 -3.92
N SER A 70 -14.02 17.44 -3.67
CA SER A 70 -14.88 18.25 -4.52
C SER A 70 -14.22 18.36 -5.89
N SER A 71 -14.95 17.93 -6.91
CA SER A 71 -14.57 18.09 -8.31
C SER A 71 -14.56 19.58 -8.65
N SER A 72 -13.43 20.24 -8.44
CA SER A 72 -13.23 21.60 -8.93
C SER A 72 -12.85 21.55 -10.42
N SER A 73 -13.68 22.19 -11.23
CA SER A 73 -13.58 22.35 -12.68
C SER A 73 -12.16 22.70 -13.16
N PRO A 74 -11.77 22.32 -14.40
CA PRO A 74 -10.46 22.62 -14.94
C PRO A 74 -10.32 24.12 -15.21
N SER A 75 -9.88 24.89 -14.22
CA SER A 75 -9.38 26.24 -14.48
C SER A 75 -7.96 26.13 -15.05
N ARG A 76 -7.72 26.87 -16.13
CA ARG A 76 -6.42 26.99 -16.77
C ARG A 76 -5.41 27.44 -15.69
N SER A 77 -4.28 26.73 -15.60
CA SER A 77 -3.17 26.93 -14.65
C SER A 77 -3.46 26.83 -13.14
N LYS A 78 -3.91 25.67 -12.64
CA LYS A 78 -3.68 25.30 -11.23
C LYS A 78 -2.31 24.65 -11.09
N LYS A 79 -1.53 25.08 -10.08
CA LYS A 79 -0.26 24.45 -9.69
C LYS A 79 -0.51 22.96 -9.43
N LYS A 80 0.28 22.08 -10.03
CA LYS A 80 0.20 20.63 -9.83
C LYS A 80 1.29 20.20 -8.88
N TYR A 81 0.96 19.27 -7.99
CA TYR A 81 1.91 18.59 -7.11
C TYR A 81 2.01 17.15 -7.56
N TYR A 82 3.22 16.64 -7.72
CA TYR A 82 3.48 15.29 -8.21
C TYR A 82 3.97 14.45 -7.04
N ALA A 83 3.16 13.50 -6.60
CA ALA A 83 3.55 12.53 -5.59
C ALA A 83 4.26 11.36 -6.27
N VAL A 84 5.47 11.04 -5.82
CA VAL A 84 6.17 9.79 -6.17
C VAL A 84 6.30 8.97 -4.90
N ALA A 85 5.45 7.96 -4.74
CA ALA A 85 5.45 7.09 -3.58
C ALA A 85 6.48 5.94 -3.74
N TYR A 86 6.72 5.51 -4.98
CA TYR A 86 7.67 4.46 -5.29
C TYR A 86 8.41 4.77 -6.60
N GLY A 87 9.74 4.73 -6.57
CA GLY A 87 10.59 5.15 -7.67
C GLY A 87 12.05 5.25 -7.21
N ARG A 88 12.91 5.87 -8.02
CA ARG A 88 14.32 6.12 -7.66
C ARG A 88 14.43 7.13 -6.53
N GLN A 89 13.60 8.15 -6.59
CA GLN A 89 13.41 9.13 -5.53
C GLN A 89 11.93 9.18 -5.19
N THR A 90 11.62 9.31 -3.91
CA THR A 90 10.24 9.40 -3.42
C THR A 90 10.04 10.75 -2.75
N GLY A 91 8.81 11.25 -2.78
CA GLY A 91 8.48 12.57 -2.25
C GLY A 91 7.48 13.32 -3.12
N VAL A 92 7.20 14.56 -2.72
CA VAL A 92 6.35 15.47 -3.47
C VAL A 92 7.24 16.41 -4.27
N PHE A 93 6.98 16.45 -5.58
CA PHE A 93 7.66 17.32 -6.54
C PHE A 93 6.71 18.42 -7.00
N HIS A 94 7.26 19.61 -7.27
CA HIS A 94 6.47 20.78 -7.69
C HIS A 94 6.47 20.98 -9.21
N ASP A 95 7.22 20.16 -9.94
CA ASP A 95 7.36 20.19 -11.39
C ASP A 95 7.39 18.76 -11.95
N TRP A 96 7.06 18.64 -13.24
CA TRP A 96 7.02 17.35 -13.92
C TRP A 96 8.41 16.79 -14.20
N GLU A 97 9.41 17.63 -14.41
CA GLU A 97 10.76 17.20 -14.79
C GLU A 97 11.42 16.42 -13.64
N GLY A 98 11.35 16.93 -12.42
CA GLY A 98 11.80 16.24 -11.21
C GLY A 98 11.04 14.95 -10.95
N ALA A 99 9.70 14.97 -11.10
CA ALA A 99 8.88 13.77 -10.94
C ALA A 99 9.22 12.69 -12.00
N ASN A 100 9.43 13.10 -13.25
CA ASN A 100 9.80 12.20 -14.34
C ASN A 100 11.24 11.68 -14.18
N GLY A 101 12.17 12.51 -13.70
CA GLY A 101 13.52 12.07 -13.35
C GLY A 101 13.51 11.01 -12.24
N ALA A 102 12.59 11.15 -11.28
CA ALA A 102 12.41 10.19 -10.20
C ALA A 102 11.81 8.83 -10.65
N THR A 103 11.10 8.78 -11.78
CA THR A 103 10.32 7.59 -12.21
C THR A 103 10.74 6.96 -13.54
N SER A 104 11.33 7.72 -14.47
CA SER A 104 11.48 7.35 -15.89
C SER A 104 12.27 6.07 -16.18
N GLU A 105 13.25 5.75 -15.34
CA GLU A 105 14.06 4.52 -15.47
C GLU A 105 13.61 3.41 -14.49
N PHE A 106 12.40 3.52 -13.94
CA PHE A 106 11.89 2.61 -12.92
C PHE A 106 10.51 2.07 -13.32
N THR A 107 10.49 0.91 -13.98
CA THR A 107 9.32 0.30 -14.64
C THR A 107 8.09 0.10 -13.73
N SER A 108 8.29 0.01 -12.42
CA SER A 108 7.21 -0.21 -11.45
C SER A 108 6.91 1.02 -10.60
N ALA A 109 7.22 2.23 -11.06
CA ALA A 109 7.03 3.45 -10.28
C ALA A 109 5.56 3.67 -9.91
N CYS A 110 5.32 4.22 -8.71
CA CYS A 110 4.01 4.65 -8.24
C CYS A 110 4.03 6.16 -8.09
N HIS A 111 3.35 6.87 -9.00
CA HIS A 111 3.26 8.31 -8.96
C HIS A 111 1.89 8.81 -9.46
N GLU A 112 1.43 9.92 -8.91
CA GLU A 112 0.18 10.57 -9.31
C GLU A 112 0.27 12.10 -9.09
N SER A 113 -0.52 12.87 -9.84
CA SER A 113 -0.55 14.33 -9.73
C SER A 113 -1.81 14.83 -9.05
N PHE A 114 -1.66 15.75 -8.10
CA PHE A 114 -2.71 16.32 -7.28
C PHE A 114 -2.81 17.83 -7.41
N SER A 115 -3.93 18.37 -6.95
CA SER A 115 -4.19 19.82 -6.96
C SER A 115 -3.61 20.53 -5.73
N THR A 116 -3.41 19.78 -4.65
CA THR A 116 -2.85 20.27 -3.39
C THR A 116 -1.64 19.44 -2.97
N GLU A 117 -0.74 20.06 -2.21
CA GLU A 117 0.41 19.36 -1.64
C GLU A 117 -0.01 18.35 -0.58
N HIS A 118 -1.06 18.65 0.18
CA HIS A 118 -1.59 17.75 1.21
C HIS A 118 -2.07 16.43 0.61
N GLU A 119 -2.87 16.46 -0.46
CA GLU A 119 -3.29 15.25 -1.19
C GLU A 119 -2.08 14.44 -1.69
N ALA A 120 -1.05 15.12 -2.21
CA ALA A 120 0.17 14.47 -2.69
C ALA A 120 0.95 13.77 -1.57
N ARG A 121 1.02 14.38 -0.37
CA ARG A 121 1.65 13.77 0.80
C ARG A 121 0.83 12.59 1.32
N GLN A 122 -0.50 12.73 1.37
CA GLN A 122 -1.39 11.65 1.80
C GLN A 122 -1.26 10.42 0.90
N PHE A 123 -1.18 10.62 -0.42
CA PHE A 123 -0.94 9.52 -1.37
C PHE A 123 0.33 8.71 -1.07
N ILE A 124 1.41 9.39 -0.66
CA ILE A 124 2.67 8.72 -0.29
C ILE A 124 2.50 7.94 1.02
N GLU A 125 1.75 8.50 1.97
CA GLU A 125 1.51 7.84 3.26
C GLU A 125 0.60 6.62 3.11
N ASP A 126 -0.50 6.73 2.36
CA ASP A 126 -1.38 5.61 2.02
C ASP A 126 -0.59 4.47 1.35
N TRP A 127 0.39 4.80 0.52
CA TRP A 127 1.24 3.80 -0.14
C TRP A 127 2.15 3.09 0.87
N ARG A 128 2.73 3.82 1.83
CA ARG A 128 3.59 3.24 2.88
C ARG A 128 2.79 2.28 3.76
N GLU A 129 1.59 2.69 4.16
CA GLU A 129 0.69 1.86 4.96
C GLU A 129 0.30 0.59 4.19
N ALA A 130 -0.13 0.74 2.94
CA ALA A 130 -0.50 -0.40 2.11
C ALA A 130 0.68 -1.34 1.83
N TYR A 131 1.91 -0.82 1.73
CA TYR A 131 3.12 -1.64 1.62
C TYR A 131 3.44 -2.38 2.93
N ALA A 132 3.30 -1.73 4.08
CA ALA A 132 3.43 -2.38 5.38
C ALA A 132 2.41 -3.51 5.55
N ASP A 133 1.16 -3.31 5.11
CA ASP A 133 0.13 -4.34 5.14
C ASP A 133 0.52 -5.58 4.32
N VAL A 134 1.13 -5.42 3.16
CA VAL A 134 1.63 -6.55 2.37
C VAL A 134 2.60 -7.41 3.20
N TRP A 135 3.50 -6.79 3.95
CA TRP A 135 4.43 -7.51 4.83
C TRP A 135 3.71 -8.16 6.01
N ARG A 136 2.77 -7.45 6.65
CA ARG A 136 1.93 -8.02 7.72
C ARG A 136 1.19 -9.28 7.25
N LEU A 137 0.62 -9.24 6.06
CA LEU A 137 -0.06 -10.39 5.44
C LEU A 137 0.89 -11.58 5.23
N LYS A 138 2.09 -11.34 4.68
CA LYS A 138 3.09 -12.39 4.46
C LYS A 138 3.54 -13.01 5.78
N ILE A 139 3.80 -12.20 6.81
CA ILE A 139 4.18 -12.66 8.15
C ILE A 139 3.05 -13.51 8.73
N ARG A 140 1.81 -13.00 8.73
CA ARG A 140 0.63 -13.73 9.22
C ARG A 140 0.47 -15.08 8.53
N ARG A 141 0.65 -15.13 7.21
CA ARG A 141 0.58 -16.37 6.43
C ARG A 141 1.63 -17.38 6.88
N GLY A 142 2.90 -16.97 6.97
CA GLY A 142 3.98 -17.84 7.43
C GLY A 142 3.71 -18.40 8.84
N LEU A 143 3.27 -17.54 9.77
CA LEU A 143 2.90 -17.96 11.12
C LEU A 143 1.76 -18.99 11.12
N ASN A 144 0.73 -18.79 10.29
CA ASN A 144 -0.37 -19.76 10.15
C ASN A 144 0.07 -21.09 9.54
N GLU A 145 1.13 -21.08 8.73
CA GLU A 145 1.77 -22.27 8.16
C GLU A 145 2.75 -22.94 9.16
N GLY A 146 2.83 -22.43 10.39
CA GLY A 146 3.63 -22.99 11.47
C GLY A 146 5.08 -22.49 11.50
N TRP A 147 5.42 -21.48 10.70
CA TRP A 147 6.73 -20.85 10.76
C TRP A 147 6.88 -20.13 12.09
N LYS A 148 8.08 -20.18 12.65
CA LYS A 148 8.38 -19.41 13.84
C LYS A 148 8.96 -18.04 13.44
N PRO A 149 8.94 -17.06 14.36
CA PRO A 149 9.62 -15.80 14.14
C PRO A 149 11.08 -15.94 13.70
N GLU A 150 11.78 -16.99 14.15
CA GLU A 150 13.17 -17.25 13.78
C GLU A 150 13.33 -17.77 12.34
N ASP A 151 12.28 -18.38 11.77
CA ASP A 151 12.26 -18.87 10.38
C ASP A 151 11.90 -17.76 9.38
N LEU A 152 11.30 -16.67 9.88
CA LEU A 152 11.04 -15.48 9.09
C LEU A 152 12.37 -14.75 8.86
N ALA A 153 12.97 -14.92 7.69
CA ALA A 153 14.22 -14.25 7.28
C ALA A 153 14.12 -12.70 7.13
N VAL A 154 13.14 -12.06 7.79
CA VAL A 154 13.03 -10.62 7.91
C VAL A 154 13.89 -10.13 9.08
N ASP A 155 15.07 -9.56 8.77
CA ASP A 155 15.88 -8.87 9.75
C ASP A 155 15.21 -7.53 10.17
N ILE A 156 14.31 -7.61 11.13
CA ILE A 156 13.65 -6.45 11.74
C ILE A 156 14.51 -5.78 12.82
N SER A 157 15.69 -6.32 13.13
CA SER A 157 16.58 -5.81 14.19
C SER A 157 16.92 -4.34 13.97
N ASN A 158 17.17 -3.95 12.71
CA ASN A 158 17.47 -2.57 12.34
C ASN A 158 16.30 -1.59 12.54
N ILE A 159 15.06 -2.08 12.59
CA ILE A 159 13.86 -1.28 12.88
C ILE A 159 13.75 -1.08 14.40
N MET A 160 13.88 -2.16 15.17
CA MET A 160 13.75 -2.13 16.64
C MET A 160 14.88 -1.34 17.34
N VAL A 161 16.10 -1.39 16.77
CA VAL A 161 17.25 -0.62 17.26
C VAL A 161 17.03 0.89 17.13
N LYS A 162 16.31 1.36 16.10
CA LYS A 162 15.97 2.79 15.94
C LYS A 162 14.95 3.29 16.97
N GLU A 163 14.11 2.41 17.51
CA GLU A 163 13.17 2.72 18.59
C GLU A 163 13.76 2.52 20.00
N GLY A 164 15.06 2.18 20.09
CA GLY A 164 15.75 2.02 21.38
C GLY A 164 15.47 0.70 22.11
N VAL A 165 14.84 -0.28 21.45
CA VAL A 165 14.62 -1.61 22.03
C VAL A 165 15.80 -2.49 21.68
N LEU A 166 16.71 -2.66 22.65
CA LEU A 166 17.85 -3.57 22.55
C LEU A 166 17.35 -5.02 22.39
N VAL A 167 17.71 -5.66 21.28
CA VAL A 167 17.28 -7.02 20.87
C VAL A 167 17.61 -8.09 21.91
N GLU A 168 18.59 -7.87 22.78
CA GLU A 168 18.98 -8.84 23.81
C GLU A 168 17.93 -9.04 24.92
N SER A 169 16.98 -8.11 25.09
CA SER A 169 16.04 -8.17 26.22
C SER A 169 14.66 -8.77 25.89
N ALA A 170 14.30 -8.93 24.60
CA ALA A 170 12.98 -9.45 24.22
C ALA A 170 12.94 -10.99 24.27
N CYS A 171 14.01 -11.68 23.84
CA CYS A 171 14.05 -13.14 23.87
C CYS A 171 14.14 -13.71 25.29
N LYS A 172 14.88 -13.07 26.21
CA LYS A 172 14.96 -13.52 27.61
C LYS A 172 13.64 -13.37 28.37
N LYS A 173 12.83 -12.35 28.02
CA LYS A 173 11.60 -12.04 28.76
C LYS A 173 10.46 -13.03 28.46
N PHE A 174 10.49 -13.68 27.30
CA PHE A 174 9.54 -14.75 26.98
C PHE A 174 9.91 -16.09 27.66
N GLU A 175 11.20 -16.42 27.78
CA GLU A 175 11.64 -17.62 28.52
C GLU A 175 11.40 -17.53 30.04
N GLU A 176 11.57 -16.36 30.66
CA GLU A 176 11.33 -16.18 32.10
C GLU A 176 9.84 -16.27 32.47
N LEU A 177 8.92 -15.94 31.55
CA LEU A 177 7.48 -16.05 31.77
C LEU A 177 6.96 -17.49 31.67
N ASP A 178 7.61 -18.36 30.88
CA ASP A 178 7.25 -19.77 30.76
C ASP A 178 7.77 -20.63 31.94
N ILE A 179 8.79 -20.17 32.66
CA ILE A 179 9.32 -20.88 33.84
C ILE A 179 8.54 -20.52 35.12
N ALA A 180 7.95 -19.33 35.21
CA ALA A 180 7.22 -18.88 36.40
C ALA A 180 5.77 -19.39 36.50
N GLY A 181 5.28 -20.10 35.47
CA GLY A 181 3.91 -20.61 35.38
C GLY A 181 3.71 -22.10 35.71
N LYS A 182 4.70 -22.79 36.29
CA LYS A 182 4.60 -24.17 36.76
C LYS A 182 4.65 -24.28 38.29
#